data_AF-A0A0K8Q7P5-F1
#
_entry.id   AF-A0A0K8Q7P5-F1
#
_cell.length_a   1.000
_cell.length_b   1.000
_cell.length_c   1.000
_cell.angle_alpha   90.00
_cell.angle_beta   90.00
_cell.angle_gamma   90.00
#
_symmetry.space_group_name_H-M   'P 1'
#
loop_
_entity.id
_entity.type
_entity.pdbx_description
1 polymer ?
#
loop_
_entity_poly.entity_id
_entity_poly.type
_entity_poly.pdbx_seq_one_letter_code
_entity_poly.pdbx_strand_id
1 'polypeptide(L)' 'MRIDFILASPALAARVTGASIDREERKGKGASDHAPVIVELAE' A
#
# COMPACT_ATOMS: atom_id res chain seq x y z
N MET A 1 -13.11 -4.36 -3.06
CA MET A 1 -12.36 -5.64 -3.17
C MET A 1 -10.91 -5.35 -2.85
N ARG A 2 -10.14 -6.34 -2.35
CA ARG A 2 -8.69 -6.18 -2.07
C ARG A 2 -7.91 -7.02 -3.07
N ILE A 3 -7.44 -6.40 -4.13
CA ILE A 3 -6.77 -7.06 -5.27
C ILE A 3 -5.37 -6.50 -5.58
N ASP A 4 -5.00 -5.39 -4.95
CA ASP A 4 -3.67 -4.79 -5.04
C ASP A 4 -2.82 -5.24 -3.85
N PHE A 5 -1.63 -5.75 -4.12
CA PHE A 5 -0.73 -6.33 -3.13
C PHE A 5 0.71 -5.90 -3.36
N ILE A 6 1.46 -5.79 -2.26
CA ILE A 6 2.92 -5.67 -2.28
C ILE A 6 3.49 -7.00 -1.78
N LEU A 7 4.14 -7.74 -2.67
CA LEU A 7 4.83 -8.98 -2.34
C LEU A 7 6.34 -8.72 -2.32
N ALA A 8 6.99 -9.10 -1.23
CA ALA A 8 8.39 -8.82 -0.99
C ALA A 8 9.19 -10.10 -0.75
N SER A 9 10.48 -10.08 -1.12
CA SER A 9 11.42 -11.12 -0.70
C SER A 9 11.56 -11.11 0.84
N PRO A 10 12.02 -12.22 1.47
CA PRO A 10 12.15 -12.27 2.93
C PRO A 10 13.01 -11.12 3.51
N ALA A 11 14.08 -10.73 2.83
CA ALA A 11 14.96 -9.65 3.27
C ALA A 11 14.26 -8.27 3.27
N LEU A 12 13.41 -8.00 2.28
CA LEU A 12 12.64 -6.75 2.23
C LEU A 12 11.46 -6.78 3.20
N ALA A 13 10.77 -7.92 3.32
CA ALA A 13 9.67 -8.10 4.26
C ALA A 13 10.11 -7.88 5.71
N ALA A 14 11.33 -8.30 6.07
CA ALA A 14 11.91 -8.08 7.40
C ALA A 14 12.12 -6.59 7.76
N ARG A 15 12.14 -5.69 6.76
CA ARG A 15 12.26 -4.25 6.96
C ARG A 15 10.92 -3.55 7.09
N VAL A 16 9.79 -4.21 6.82
CA VAL A 16 8.48 -3.57 6.83
C VAL A 16 8.06 -3.26 8.27
N THR A 17 7.85 -1.98 8.57
CA THR A 17 7.40 -1.48 9.88
C THR A 17 5.92 -1.15 9.91
N GLY A 18 5.33 -0.91 8.73
CA GLY A 18 3.93 -0.54 8.60
C GLY A 18 3.37 -0.88 7.21
N ALA A 19 2.06 -1.09 7.15
CA ALA A 19 1.34 -1.26 5.90
C ALA A 19 -0.06 -0.63 6.00
N SER A 20 -0.46 0.10 4.96
CA SER A 20 -1.74 0.79 4.92
C SER A 20 -2.33 0.83 3.51
N ILE A 21 -3.62 1.14 3.44
CA ILE A 21 -4.34 1.41 2.18
C ILE A 21 -4.91 2.81 2.32
N ASP A 22 -4.46 3.75 1.49
CA ASP A 22 -4.96 5.12 1.52
C ASP A 22 -6.32 5.20 0.80
N ARG A 23 -7.39 5.07 1.58
CA ARG A 23 -8.76 5.13 1.06
C ARG A 23 -9.24 6.55 0.84
N GLU A 24 -8.63 7.55 1.47
CA GLU A 24 -9.06 8.94 1.33
C GLU A 24 -8.66 9.49 -0.02
N GLU A 25 -7.47 9.15 -0.51
CA GLU A 25 -6.99 9.52 -1.85
C GLU A 25 -7.96 9.06 -2.96
N ARG A 26 -8.64 7.92 -2.77
CA ARG A 26 -9.59 7.36 -3.73
C ARG A 26 -10.97 8.05 -3.74
N LYS A 27 -11.24 9.02 -2.85
CA LYS A 27 -12.57 9.67 -2.75
C LYS A 27 -12.73 10.89 -3.65
N GLY A 28 -11.67 11.37 -4.28
CA GLY A 28 -11.69 12.56 -5.14
C GLY A 28 -12.47 12.39 -6.44
N LYS A 29 -13.00 13.49 -7.00
CA LYS A 29 -13.63 13.49 -8.32
C LYS A 29 -12.58 13.24 -9.40
N GLY A 30 -12.78 12.20 -10.20
CA GLY A 30 -11.82 11.79 -11.23
C GLY A 30 -10.61 11.02 -10.69
N ALA A 31 -10.62 10.63 -9.41
CA ALA A 31 -9.61 9.75 -8.84
C ALA A 31 -9.65 8.36 -9.51
N SER A 32 -8.53 7.63 -9.41
CA SER A 32 -8.44 6.24 -9.85
C SER A 32 -9.48 5.36 -9.15
N ASP A 33 -9.87 4.27 -9.82
CA ASP A 33 -10.68 3.20 -9.28
C ASP A 33 -9.90 2.20 -8.41
N HIS A 34 -8.62 2.45 -8.14
CA HIS A 34 -7.79 1.75 -7.15
C HIS A 34 -7.38 2.69 -6.01
N ALA A 35 -7.17 2.13 -4.82
CA ALA A 35 -6.61 2.87 -3.68
C ALA A 35 -5.11 2.53 -3.58
N PRO A 36 -4.24 3.51 -3.28
CA PRO A 36 -2.82 3.23 -3.03
C PRO A 36 -2.63 2.23 -1.90
N VAL A 37 -1.74 1.26 -2.12
CA VAL A 37 -1.23 0.34 -1.09
C VAL A 37 0.18 0.77 -0.75
N ILE A 38 0.45 1.01 0.53
CA ILE A 38 1.67 1.64 1.00
C ILE A 38 2.31 0.73 2.05
N VAL A 39 3.64 0.61 2.01
CA VAL A 39 4.44 0.00 3.07
C VAL A 39 5.49 0.98 3.55
N GLU A 40 5.74 0.98 4.85
CA GLU A 40 6.82 1.73 5.49
C GLU A 40 7.97 0.76 5.77
N LEU A 41 9.20 1.23 5.52
CA LEU A 41 10.41 0.46 5.76
C LEU A 41 11.24 1.12 6.86
N ALA A 42 11.84 0.30 7.73
CA ALA A 42 12.90 0.75 8.62
C ALA A 42 14.10 1.26 7.81
N GLU A 43 14.77 2.30 8.30
CA GLU A 43 16.03 2.83 7.74
C GLU A 43 17.08 1.72 7.56
#